data_AF-A0A194X554-F1
#
_entry.id   AF-A0A194X554-F1
#
_cell.length_a   1.000
_cell.length_b   1.000
_cell.length_c   1.000
_cell.angle_alpha   90.00
_cell.angle_beta   90.00
_cell.angle_gamma   90.00
#
_symmetry.space_group_name_H-M   'P 1'
#
loop_
_entity.id
_entity.type
_entity.pdbx_description
1 polymer ?
#
loop_
_entity_poly.entity_id
_entity_poly.type
_entity_poly.pdbx_seq_one_letter_code
_entity_poly.pdbx_strand_id
1 'polypeptide(L)'
;MVDYNENVYGRRGLDGRSHIPALPFWVALIRIAQFILALITLILAGYASGVFGAGYFPGYGMTFFTFAWTVLFLLYIFVTPLWFPQVYLYWAHLGFEIATVIFWLVTFALLAQEAAVWNAFSTADAELNTALSEAGSNAIVFPHWDQAIKATKAAAGIGALTWLLFIVTLVVFSFLLHKHRVANGSTGFGISRPAAAPTDVEAKPATTTEKIPTTTAEPPLELNDVNGAQHQVSSPAFA
;
A
#
# COMPACT_ATOMS: atom_id res chain seq x y z
N MET A 1 -25.95 13.45 -8.06
CA MET A 1 -25.20 13.77 -6.82
C MET A 1 -24.08 12.75 -6.71
N VAL A 2 -22.83 13.15 -6.46
CA VAL A 2 -21.73 12.19 -6.26
C VAL A 2 -21.82 11.67 -4.82
N ASP A 3 -21.90 10.36 -4.62
CA ASP A 3 -21.79 9.78 -3.29
C ASP A 3 -20.31 9.70 -2.90
N TYR A 4 -19.90 10.56 -1.97
CA TYR A 4 -18.52 10.61 -1.47
C TYR A 4 -18.12 9.38 -0.64
N ASN A 5 -19.08 8.50 -0.31
CA ASN A 5 -18.85 7.21 0.34
C ASN A 5 -18.64 6.06 -0.67
N GLU A 6 -18.93 6.26 -1.97
CA GLU A 6 -18.72 5.23 -2.97
C GLU A 6 -17.21 5.02 -3.21
N ASN A 7 -16.75 3.78 -3.01
CA ASN A 7 -15.37 3.38 -3.27
C ASN A 7 -15.06 3.47 -4.77
N VAL A 8 -14.05 4.27 -5.14
CA VAL A 8 -13.60 4.46 -6.52
C VAL A 8 -13.28 3.12 -7.22
N TYR A 9 -12.77 2.14 -6.47
CA TYR A 9 -12.43 0.80 -6.98
C TYR A 9 -13.52 -0.25 -6.75
N GLY A 10 -14.60 0.08 -6.04
CA GLY A 10 -15.68 -0.86 -5.67
C GLY A 10 -16.78 -1.00 -6.71
N ARG A 11 -16.71 -0.23 -7.80
CA ARG A 11 -17.75 -0.17 -8.81
C ARG A 11 -17.70 -1.40 -9.73
N ARG A 12 -18.58 -2.37 -9.42
CA ARG A 12 -18.82 -3.69 -10.05
C ARG A 12 -17.88 -4.79 -9.55
N GLY A 13 -18.47 -5.95 -9.25
CA GLY A 13 -17.76 -7.20 -8.95
C GLY A 13 -17.14 -7.80 -10.21
N LEU A 14 -16.10 -7.15 -10.72
CA LEU A 14 -15.23 -7.66 -11.77
C LEU A 14 -14.14 -8.52 -11.13
N ASP A 15 -13.86 -9.68 -11.71
CA ASP A 15 -13.06 -10.73 -11.08
C ASP A 15 -11.64 -10.29 -10.66
N GLY A 16 -11.21 -10.80 -9.51
CA GLY A 16 -9.88 -10.56 -8.95
C GLY A 16 -9.70 -9.27 -8.13
N ARG A 17 -10.65 -8.32 -8.12
CA ARG A 17 -10.50 -7.04 -7.38
C ARG A 17 -10.84 -7.07 -5.88
N SER A 18 -11.35 -8.17 -5.35
CA SER A 18 -11.79 -8.29 -3.93
C SER A 18 -10.69 -8.03 -2.90
N HIS A 19 -9.43 -8.32 -3.23
CA HIS A 19 -8.28 -8.13 -2.34
C HIS A 19 -7.84 -6.65 -2.19
N ILE A 20 -8.38 -5.73 -2.99
CA ILE A 20 -8.03 -4.31 -2.98
C ILE A 20 -8.85 -3.58 -1.89
N PRO A 21 -8.24 -2.94 -0.87
CA PRO A 21 -8.99 -2.18 0.13
C PRO A 21 -9.77 -1.01 -0.48
N ALA A 22 -10.98 -0.80 0.01
CA ALA A 22 -11.83 0.31 -0.41
C ALA A 22 -11.29 1.66 0.07
N LEU A 23 -11.09 2.62 -0.85
CA LEU A 23 -10.61 3.96 -0.52
C LEU A 23 -11.65 5.02 -0.95
N PRO A 24 -12.03 5.96 -0.06
CA PRO A 24 -12.97 7.01 -0.39
C PRO A 24 -12.30 8.09 -1.26
N PHE A 25 -13.08 8.71 -2.15
CA PHE A 25 -12.57 9.62 -3.19
C PHE A 25 -11.70 10.77 -2.66
N TRP A 26 -11.99 11.31 -1.48
CA TRP A 26 -11.23 12.42 -0.90
C TRP A 26 -9.77 12.08 -0.59
N VAL A 27 -9.42 10.80 -0.40
CA VAL A 27 -8.01 10.38 -0.23
C VAL A 27 -7.23 10.62 -1.53
N ALA A 28 -7.84 10.45 -2.70
CA ALA A 28 -7.20 10.74 -3.99
C ALA A 28 -6.92 12.24 -4.16
N LEU A 29 -7.80 13.12 -3.66
CA LEU A 29 -7.56 14.57 -3.63
C LEU A 29 -6.36 14.92 -2.74
N ILE A 30 -6.22 14.26 -1.58
CA ILE A 30 -5.03 14.43 -0.72
C ILE A 30 -3.75 13.94 -1.42
N ARG A 31 -3.79 12.88 -2.24
CA ARG A 31 -2.61 12.47 -3.04
C ARG A 31 -2.16 13.53 -4.03
N ILE A 32 -3.10 14.21 -4.67
CA ILE A 32 -2.82 15.30 -5.60
C ILE A 32 -2.20 16.49 -4.84
N ALA A 33 -2.73 16.82 -3.66
CA ALA A 33 -2.13 17.83 -2.79
C ALA A 33 -0.71 17.45 -2.30
N GLN A 34 -0.51 16.20 -1.85
CA GLN A 34 0.81 15.66 -1.48
C GLN A 34 1.82 15.80 -2.64
N PHE A 35 1.42 15.47 -3.87
CA PHE A 35 2.27 15.60 -5.05
C PHE A 35 2.64 17.05 -5.37
N ILE A 36 1.67 17.96 -5.33
CA ILE A 36 1.90 19.38 -5.61
C ILE A 36 2.82 20.00 -4.55
N LEU A 37 2.60 19.73 -3.27
CA LEU A 37 3.46 20.23 -2.19
C LEU A 37 4.87 19.62 -2.26
N ALA A 38 4.99 18.34 -2.60
CA ALA A 38 6.28 17.69 -2.85
C ALA A 38 7.05 18.35 -4.01
N LEU A 39 6.37 18.68 -5.11
CA LEU A 39 6.97 19.39 -6.25
C LEU A 39 7.41 20.81 -5.87
N ILE A 40 6.61 21.54 -5.09
CA ILE A 40 6.97 22.88 -4.59
C ILE A 40 8.20 22.80 -3.67
N THR A 41 8.26 21.82 -2.76
CA THR A 41 9.44 21.60 -1.91
C THR A 41 10.69 21.31 -2.76
N LEU A 42 10.56 20.47 -3.81
CA LEU A 42 11.66 20.19 -4.74
C LEU A 42 12.16 21.46 -5.45
N ILE A 43 11.25 22.29 -5.96
CA ILE A 43 11.61 23.53 -6.68
C ILE A 43 12.34 24.50 -5.75
N LEU A 44 11.85 24.68 -4.52
CA LEU A 44 12.48 25.56 -3.51
C LEU A 44 13.86 25.04 -3.06
N ALA A 45 13.97 23.73 -2.82
CA ALA A 45 15.24 23.07 -2.46
C ALA A 45 16.25 23.12 -3.61
N GLY A 46 15.81 22.87 -4.85
CA GLY A 46 16.65 22.94 -6.05
C GLY A 46 17.16 24.36 -6.32
N TYR A 47 16.32 25.38 -6.14
CA TYR A 47 16.72 26.79 -6.21
C TYR A 47 17.79 27.13 -5.16
N ALA A 48 17.56 26.77 -3.89
CA ALA A 48 18.53 27.03 -2.83
C ALA A 48 19.85 26.30 -3.06
N SER A 49 19.80 25.02 -3.45
CA SER A 49 20.97 24.22 -3.83
C SER A 49 21.76 24.84 -5.00
N GLY A 50 21.07 25.45 -5.96
CA GLY A 50 21.69 26.18 -7.08
C GLY A 50 22.40 27.48 -6.67
N VAL A 51 21.92 28.17 -5.63
CA VAL A 51 22.54 29.40 -5.10
C VAL A 51 23.73 29.09 -4.17
N PHE A 52 23.62 28.05 -3.34
CA PHE A 52 24.65 27.69 -2.37
C PHE A 52 25.72 26.71 -2.88
N GLY A 53 25.47 26.04 -4.01
CA GLY A 53 26.31 24.97 -4.54
C GLY A 53 25.94 23.60 -3.98
N ALA A 54 25.71 22.64 -4.87
CA ALA A 54 25.09 21.34 -4.55
C ALA A 54 25.92 20.35 -3.70
N GLY A 55 27.12 20.73 -3.22
CA GLY A 55 28.07 19.81 -2.58
C GLY A 55 28.01 19.69 -1.06
N TYR A 56 27.39 20.65 -0.36
CA TYR A 56 27.63 20.83 1.09
C TYR A 56 26.51 20.36 2.03
N PHE A 57 25.29 20.14 1.51
CA PHE A 57 24.08 20.07 2.34
C PHE A 57 23.16 18.90 1.95
N PRO A 58 23.02 17.87 2.81
CA PRO A 58 22.32 16.63 2.48
C PRO A 58 20.80 16.77 2.37
N GLY A 59 20.16 17.77 2.96
CA GLY A 59 18.71 18.00 2.90
C GLY A 59 18.23 18.33 1.50
N TYR A 60 19.01 19.08 0.71
CA TYR A 60 18.72 19.27 -0.71
C TYR A 60 18.75 17.93 -1.47
N GLY A 61 19.80 17.12 -1.32
CA GLY A 61 19.90 15.79 -1.95
C GLY A 61 18.78 14.84 -1.51
N MET A 62 18.44 14.84 -0.22
CA MET A 62 17.32 14.07 0.33
C MET A 62 15.98 14.53 -0.27
N THR A 63 15.81 15.81 -0.58
CA THR A 63 14.59 16.31 -1.23
C THR A 63 14.41 15.74 -2.64
N PHE A 64 15.49 15.64 -3.44
CA PHE A 64 15.44 14.97 -4.75
C PHE A 64 15.06 13.49 -4.61
N PHE A 65 15.68 12.78 -3.68
CA PHE A 65 15.37 11.37 -3.40
C PHE A 65 13.90 11.18 -2.97
N THR A 66 13.43 11.94 -1.99
CA THR A 66 12.08 11.82 -1.44
C THR A 66 11.00 12.23 -2.46
N PHE A 67 11.28 13.19 -3.33
CA PHE A 67 10.39 13.50 -4.46
C PHE A 67 10.34 12.32 -5.46
N ALA A 68 11.48 11.78 -5.89
CA ALA A 68 11.51 10.65 -6.82
C ALA A 68 10.81 9.40 -6.23
N TRP A 69 11.03 9.13 -4.94
CA TRP A 69 10.29 8.12 -4.19
C TRP A 69 8.79 8.38 -4.17
N THR A 70 8.37 9.64 -3.93
CA THR A 70 6.95 10.03 -3.94
C THR A 70 6.33 9.79 -5.32
N VAL A 71 7.04 10.05 -6.42
CA VAL A 71 6.59 9.72 -7.79
C VAL A 71 6.41 8.22 -7.97
N LEU A 72 7.39 7.39 -7.56
CA LEU A 72 7.31 5.93 -7.66
C LEU A 72 6.14 5.36 -6.85
N PHE A 73 5.94 5.86 -5.63
CA PHE A 73 4.81 5.49 -4.77
C PHE A 73 3.47 5.86 -5.40
N LEU A 74 3.32 7.09 -5.91
CA LEU A 74 2.09 7.55 -6.55
C LEU A 74 1.78 6.76 -7.83
N LEU A 75 2.79 6.45 -8.64
CA LEU A 75 2.65 5.55 -9.78
C LEU A 75 2.14 4.17 -9.33
N TYR A 76 2.70 3.58 -8.27
CA TYR A 76 2.23 2.29 -7.76
C TYR A 76 0.75 2.33 -7.34
N ILE A 77 0.30 3.34 -6.58
CA ILE A 77 -1.08 3.37 -6.05
C ILE A 77 -2.14 3.80 -7.08
N PHE A 78 -1.76 4.48 -8.16
CA PHE A 78 -2.68 4.85 -9.24
C PHE A 78 -2.66 3.86 -10.42
N VAL A 79 -1.48 3.46 -10.91
CA VAL A 79 -1.38 2.59 -12.10
C VAL A 79 -1.82 1.16 -11.76
N THR A 80 -1.38 0.61 -10.63
CA THR A 80 -1.61 -0.82 -10.33
C THR A 80 -3.10 -1.18 -10.19
N PRO A 81 -3.95 -0.47 -9.42
CA PRO A 81 -5.38 -0.82 -9.31
C PRO A 81 -6.17 -0.65 -10.63
N LEU A 82 -5.76 0.32 -11.46
CA LEU A 82 -6.43 0.63 -12.73
C LEU A 82 -6.07 -0.37 -13.83
N TRP A 83 -4.78 -0.64 -14.04
CA TRP A 83 -4.27 -1.41 -15.18
C TRP A 83 -3.91 -2.85 -14.83
N PHE A 84 -3.36 -3.10 -13.64
CA PHE A 84 -2.82 -4.41 -13.23
C PHE A 84 -3.36 -4.85 -11.86
N PRO A 85 -4.69 -4.93 -11.66
CA PRO A 85 -5.26 -5.18 -10.34
C PRO A 85 -4.77 -6.47 -9.69
N GLN A 86 -4.41 -7.49 -10.47
CA GLN A 86 -3.91 -8.79 -9.97
C GLN A 86 -2.53 -8.71 -9.27
N VAL A 87 -1.74 -7.64 -9.48
CA VAL A 87 -0.41 -7.47 -8.84
C VAL A 87 -0.44 -6.43 -7.71
N TYR A 88 -1.63 -5.96 -7.31
CA TYR A 88 -1.77 -4.99 -6.23
C TYR A 88 -1.59 -5.64 -4.85
N LEU A 89 -0.41 -5.45 -4.25
CA LEU A 89 -0.12 -5.89 -2.90
C LEU A 89 -0.46 -4.77 -1.91
N TYR A 90 -1.55 -4.93 -1.15
CA TYR A 90 -1.93 -3.98 -0.09
C TYR A 90 -0.88 -3.90 1.04
N TRP A 91 -0.12 -4.99 1.27
CA TRP A 91 1.04 -4.98 2.17
C TRP A 91 2.18 -4.09 1.65
N ALA A 92 2.42 -4.07 0.33
CA ALA A 92 3.41 -3.17 -0.26
C ALA A 92 2.93 -1.70 -0.19
N HIS A 93 1.64 -1.43 -0.40
CA HIS A 93 1.06 -0.10 -0.17
C HIS A 93 1.31 0.38 1.27
N LEU A 94 1.06 -0.47 2.27
CA LEU A 94 1.32 -0.14 3.68
C LEU A 94 2.82 0.13 3.94
N GLY A 95 3.70 -0.70 3.38
CA GLY A 95 5.15 -0.48 3.47
C GLY A 95 5.60 0.83 2.82
N PHE A 96 5.03 1.16 1.66
CA PHE A 96 5.32 2.42 0.98
C PHE A 96 4.81 3.64 1.75
N GLU A 97 3.63 3.61 2.40
CA GLU A 97 3.18 4.72 3.28
C GLU A 97 4.19 4.95 4.41
N ILE A 98 4.57 3.89 5.13
CA ILE A 98 5.48 3.97 6.28
C ILE A 98 6.85 4.54 5.86
N ALA A 99 7.42 4.02 4.77
CA ALA A 99 8.67 4.52 4.22
C ALA A 99 8.55 5.98 3.74
N THR A 100 7.43 6.36 3.12
CA THR A 100 7.18 7.75 2.68
C THR A 100 7.09 8.71 3.86
N VAL A 101 6.42 8.33 4.96
CA VAL A 101 6.39 9.11 6.21
C VAL A 101 7.79 9.26 6.82
N ILE A 102 8.62 8.22 6.81
CA ILE A 102 10.01 8.28 7.29
C ILE A 102 10.87 9.20 6.41
N PHE A 103 10.79 9.08 5.08
CA PHE A 103 11.58 9.91 4.17
C PHE A 103 11.16 11.38 4.23
N TRP A 104 9.87 11.69 4.33
CA TRP A 104 9.41 13.06 4.52
C TRP A 104 9.82 13.65 5.88
N LEU A 105 9.82 12.86 6.96
CA LEU A 105 10.34 13.28 8.27
C LEU A 105 11.80 13.73 8.18
N VAL A 106 12.67 12.87 7.61
CA VAL A 106 14.09 13.16 7.43
C VAL A 106 14.28 14.37 6.51
N THR A 107 13.51 14.47 5.42
CA THR A 107 13.62 15.58 4.45
C THR A 107 13.34 16.93 5.10
N PHE A 108 12.21 17.09 5.82
CA PHE A 108 11.90 18.39 6.41
C PHE A 108 12.81 18.72 7.61
N ALA A 109 13.24 17.70 8.37
CA ALA A 109 14.17 17.90 9.49
C ALA A 109 15.54 18.40 9.01
N LEU A 110 16.08 17.83 7.93
CA LEU A 110 17.33 18.30 7.33
C LEU A 110 17.15 19.73 6.77
N LEU A 111 16.12 20.00 5.98
CA LEU A 111 15.86 21.35 5.47
C LEU A 111 15.67 22.39 6.59
N ALA A 112 15.09 22.02 7.73
CA ALA A 112 14.97 22.89 8.90
C ALA A 112 16.32 23.17 9.59
N GLN A 113 17.18 22.15 9.73
CA GLN A 113 18.55 22.34 10.22
C GLN A 113 19.35 23.25 9.28
N GLU A 114 19.25 23.03 7.97
CA GLU A 114 19.98 23.80 6.95
C GLU A 114 19.51 25.25 6.90
N ALA A 115 18.18 25.48 7.00
CA ALA A 115 17.60 26.81 7.14
C ALA A 115 18.11 27.58 8.38
N ALA A 116 18.44 26.87 9.48
CA ALA A 116 19.00 27.48 10.68
C ALA A 116 20.51 27.79 10.51
N VAL A 117 21.28 26.86 9.94
CA VAL A 117 22.72 27.06 9.65
C VAL A 117 22.94 28.25 8.73
N TRP A 118 22.21 28.33 7.61
CA TRP A 118 22.35 29.46 6.69
C TRP A 118 21.88 30.79 7.28
N ASN A 119 20.87 30.77 8.16
CA ASN A 119 20.46 31.98 8.87
C ASN A 119 21.58 32.49 9.79
N ALA A 120 22.27 31.60 10.51
CA ALA A 120 23.38 31.98 11.37
C ALA A 120 24.56 32.56 10.56
N PHE A 121 24.89 31.96 9.41
CA PHE A 121 25.89 32.52 8.49
C PHE A 121 25.49 33.91 8.01
N SER A 122 24.25 34.11 7.60
CA SER A 122 23.77 35.41 7.09
C SER A 122 23.78 36.53 8.15
N THR A 123 23.68 36.19 9.43
CA THR A 123 23.88 37.17 10.51
C THR A 123 25.36 37.53 10.65
N ALA A 124 26.25 36.55 10.70
CA ALA A 124 27.70 36.77 10.81
C ALA A 124 28.28 37.52 9.60
N ASP A 125 27.78 37.26 8.39
CA ASP A 125 28.13 37.97 7.17
C ASP A 125 27.71 39.45 7.23
N ALA A 126 26.51 39.75 7.75
CA ALA A 126 26.03 41.13 7.92
C ALA A 126 26.85 41.91 8.99
N GLU A 127 27.20 41.26 10.10
CA GLU A 127 28.08 41.83 11.12
C GLU A 127 29.49 42.12 10.57
N LEU A 128 30.08 41.14 9.85
CA LEU A 128 31.37 41.27 9.19
C LEU A 128 31.38 42.39 8.14
N ASN A 129 30.34 42.45 7.29
CA ASN A 129 30.20 43.49 6.26
C ASN A 129 30.01 44.89 6.85
N THR A 130 29.37 45.00 8.02
CA THR A 130 29.30 46.27 8.77
C THR A 130 30.70 46.70 9.23
N ALA A 131 31.46 45.80 9.86
CA ALA A 131 32.82 46.07 10.32
C ALA A 131 33.81 46.40 9.19
N LEU A 132 33.71 45.73 8.02
CA LEU A 132 34.50 46.11 6.84
C LEU A 132 34.15 47.52 6.35
N SER A 133 32.86 47.86 6.32
CA SER A 133 32.40 49.18 5.86
C SER A 133 32.88 50.29 6.80
N GLU A 134 32.83 50.08 8.11
CA GLU A 134 33.39 51.00 9.12
C GLU A 134 34.92 51.13 8.99
N ALA A 135 35.62 50.05 8.63
CA ALA A 135 37.05 50.05 8.32
C ALA A 135 37.39 50.58 6.91
N GLY A 136 36.43 51.16 6.17
CA GLY A 136 36.66 51.72 4.83
C GLY A 136 36.97 50.69 3.75
N SER A 137 36.64 49.42 3.98
CA SER A 137 36.85 48.29 3.07
C SER A 137 35.57 47.92 2.33
N ASN A 138 35.70 47.31 1.14
CA ASN A 138 34.55 46.87 0.35
C ASN A 138 33.83 45.69 1.02
N ALA A 139 32.51 45.76 1.12
CA ALA A 139 31.67 44.65 1.56
C ALA A 139 31.72 43.45 0.58
N ILE A 140 31.67 42.24 1.14
CA ILE A 140 31.55 40.97 0.41
C ILE A 140 30.06 40.67 0.24
N VAL A 141 29.54 40.82 -0.97
CA VAL A 141 28.09 40.64 -1.25
C VAL A 141 27.86 39.39 -2.08
N PHE A 142 27.12 38.43 -1.53
CA PHE A 142 26.73 37.20 -2.21
C PHE A 142 25.33 37.33 -2.86
N PRO A 143 25.21 37.27 -4.20
CA PRO A 143 23.91 37.39 -4.88
C PRO A 143 22.93 36.30 -4.47
N HIS A 144 21.65 36.66 -4.30
CA HIS A 144 20.51 35.75 -4.05
C HIS A 144 20.50 34.95 -2.72
N TRP A 145 21.49 35.11 -1.83
CA TRP A 145 21.58 34.29 -0.62
C TRP A 145 20.38 34.42 0.33
N ASP A 146 19.93 35.62 0.67
CA ASP A 146 18.70 35.85 1.46
C ASP A 146 17.47 35.15 0.85
N GLN A 147 17.36 35.15 -0.48
CA GLN A 147 16.27 34.51 -1.21
C GLN A 147 16.36 32.98 -1.11
N ALA A 148 17.57 32.40 -1.16
CA ALA A 148 17.82 30.97 -0.96
C ALA A 148 17.59 30.52 0.49
N ILE A 149 17.89 31.37 1.48
CA ILE A 149 17.55 31.15 2.90
C ILE A 149 16.02 31.10 3.08
N LYS A 150 15.31 32.09 2.52
CA LYS A 150 13.84 32.14 2.54
C LYS A 150 13.22 30.94 1.81
N ALA A 151 13.79 30.52 0.68
CA ALA A 151 13.36 29.31 -0.02
C ALA A 151 13.58 28.03 0.81
N THR A 152 14.73 27.88 1.48
CA THR A 152 15.02 26.71 2.34
C THR A 152 14.07 26.66 3.54
N LYS A 153 13.80 27.81 4.20
CA LYS A 153 12.79 27.93 5.26
C LYS A 153 11.38 27.54 4.79
N ALA A 154 10.98 28.00 3.61
CA ALA A 154 9.69 27.65 3.01
C ALA A 154 9.62 26.15 2.63
N ALA A 155 10.69 25.59 2.08
CA ALA A 155 10.80 24.17 1.75
C ALA A 155 10.66 23.28 3.00
N ALA A 156 11.30 23.67 4.12
CA ALA A 156 11.16 22.97 5.40
C ALA A 156 9.70 22.99 5.91
N GLY A 157 9.04 24.15 5.88
CA GLY A 157 7.65 24.30 6.30
C GLY A 157 6.66 23.51 5.43
N ILE A 158 6.82 23.56 4.10
CA ILE A 158 5.98 22.80 3.16
C ILE A 158 6.28 21.30 3.24
N GLY A 159 7.53 20.91 3.50
CA GLY A 159 7.91 19.52 3.76
C GLY A 159 7.26 18.97 5.04
N ALA A 160 7.20 19.75 6.11
CA ALA A 160 6.50 19.38 7.35
C ALA A 160 4.98 19.24 7.14
N LEU A 161 4.36 20.13 6.36
CA LEU A 161 2.95 19.99 5.96
C LEU A 161 2.72 18.73 5.11
N THR A 162 3.62 18.45 4.16
CA THR A 162 3.57 17.26 3.30
C THR A 162 3.69 15.98 4.13
N TRP A 163 4.60 15.95 5.11
CA TRP A 163 4.74 14.87 6.09
C TRP A 163 3.47 14.64 6.91
N LEU A 164 2.83 15.69 7.43
CA LEU A 164 1.55 15.59 8.14
C LEU A 164 0.44 14.99 7.27
N LEU A 165 0.36 15.39 5.99
CA LEU A 165 -0.59 14.78 5.05
C LEU A 165 -0.29 13.29 4.82
N PHE A 166 0.98 12.87 4.77
CA PHE A 166 1.34 11.45 4.67
C PHE A 166 1.01 10.66 5.93
N ILE A 167 1.10 11.25 7.13
CA ILE A 167 0.58 10.62 8.35
C ILE A 167 -0.94 10.42 8.27
N VAL A 168 -1.68 11.43 7.80
CA VAL A 168 -3.14 11.31 7.62
C VAL A 168 -3.49 10.18 6.64
N THR A 169 -2.78 10.06 5.51
CA THR A 169 -3.04 8.93 4.58
C THR A 169 -2.62 7.58 5.14
N LEU A 170 -1.51 7.48 5.86
CA LEU A 170 -1.06 6.25 6.51
C LEU A 170 -2.09 5.76 7.54
N VAL A 171 -2.61 6.64 8.39
CA VAL A 171 -3.61 6.31 9.42
C VAL A 171 -4.93 5.86 8.79
N VAL A 172 -5.42 6.61 7.80
CA VAL A 172 -6.66 6.28 7.07
C VAL A 172 -6.53 4.97 6.30
N PHE A 173 -5.41 4.76 5.60
CA PHE A 173 -5.14 3.51 4.88
C PHE A 173 -5.02 2.32 5.83
N SER A 174 -4.32 2.46 6.95
CA SER A 174 -4.17 1.42 7.98
C SER A 174 -5.51 1.01 8.58
N PHE A 175 -6.39 1.97 8.88
CA PHE A 175 -7.73 1.72 9.40
C PHE A 175 -8.64 1.00 8.38
N LEU A 176 -8.63 1.46 7.12
CA LEU A 176 -9.42 0.85 6.04
C LEU A 176 -8.90 -0.56 5.69
N LEU A 177 -7.59 -0.77 5.68
CA LEU A 177 -6.97 -2.09 5.52
C LEU A 177 -7.29 -3.01 6.70
N HIS A 178 -7.27 -2.51 7.94
CA HIS A 178 -7.67 -3.32 9.10
C HIS A 178 -9.13 -3.77 8.99
N LYS A 179 -10.06 -2.86 8.65
CA LYS A 179 -11.47 -3.21 8.38
C LYS A 179 -11.62 -4.21 7.24
N HIS A 180 -10.90 -4.04 6.13
CA HIS A 180 -10.91 -4.96 4.99
C HIS A 180 -10.42 -6.36 5.37
N ARG A 181 -9.37 -6.47 6.21
CA ARG A 181 -8.88 -7.77 6.73
C ARG A 181 -9.83 -8.41 7.73
N VAL A 182 -10.51 -7.64 8.57
CA VAL A 182 -11.53 -8.17 9.50
C VAL A 182 -12.75 -8.70 8.73
N ALA A 183 -13.16 -8.01 7.66
CA ALA A 183 -14.29 -8.43 6.81
C ALA A 183 -13.98 -9.67 5.93
N ASN A 184 -12.74 -9.83 5.46
CA ASN A 184 -12.35 -10.90 4.52
C ASN A 184 -11.59 -12.08 5.16
N GLY A 185 -11.36 -12.03 6.49
CA GLY A 185 -10.67 -13.08 7.21
C GLY A 185 -9.13 -13.03 7.15
N SER A 186 -8.49 -13.98 7.84
CA SER A 186 -7.04 -13.98 8.12
C SER A 186 -6.14 -14.46 6.97
N THR A 187 -6.66 -14.62 5.75
CA THR A 187 -5.99 -15.18 4.55
C THR A 187 -4.86 -14.32 3.95
N GLY A 188 -4.28 -13.41 4.75
CA GLY A 188 -3.37 -12.34 4.33
C GLY A 188 -1.94 -12.75 3.95
N PHE A 189 -1.71 -14.01 3.57
CA PHE A 189 -0.50 -14.47 2.87
C PHE A 189 -0.85 -15.61 1.89
N GLY A 190 -1.71 -15.29 0.93
CA GLY A 190 -2.22 -16.25 -0.05
C GLY A 190 -1.23 -16.58 -1.16
N ILE A 191 -0.29 -17.49 -0.92
CA ILE A 191 0.10 -18.42 -1.99
C ILE A 191 -1.17 -19.20 -2.36
N SER A 192 -1.51 -19.27 -3.65
CA SER A 192 -2.81 -19.74 -4.12
C SER A 192 -3.18 -21.13 -3.58
N ARG A 193 -4.10 -21.18 -2.63
CA ARG A 193 -4.73 -22.44 -2.20
C ARG A 193 -5.52 -23.00 -3.39
N PRO A 194 -5.30 -24.25 -3.82
CA PRO A 194 -6.16 -24.89 -4.81
C PRO A 194 -7.62 -24.85 -4.34
N ALA A 195 -8.55 -24.63 -5.26
CA ALA A 195 -9.95 -24.41 -4.93
C ALA A 195 -10.51 -25.55 -4.07
N ALA A 196 -10.85 -25.24 -2.81
CA ALA A 196 -11.59 -26.16 -1.97
C ALA A 196 -13.01 -26.27 -2.56
N ALA A 197 -13.48 -27.50 -2.75
CA ALA A 197 -14.83 -27.77 -3.24
C ALA A 197 -15.88 -27.14 -2.28
N PRO A 198 -17.06 -26.74 -2.79
CA PRO A 198 -18.12 -26.20 -1.95
C PRO A 198 -18.58 -27.27 -0.95
N THR A 199 -18.41 -26.99 0.34
CA THR A 199 -19.10 -27.70 1.41
C THR A 199 -20.46 -27.05 1.60
N ASP A 200 -21.53 -27.81 1.36
CA ASP A 200 -22.90 -27.30 1.41
C ASP A 200 -23.34 -26.87 2.82
N VAL A 201 -24.45 -26.12 2.86
CA VAL A 201 -24.92 -25.35 4.01
C VAL A 201 -25.27 -26.22 5.22
N GLU A 202 -24.71 -25.89 6.39
CA GLU A 202 -25.06 -26.52 7.66
C GLU A 202 -26.50 -26.17 8.07
N ALA A 203 -27.41 -27.13 7.92
CA ALA A 203 -28.80 -27.00 8.30
C ALA A 203 -29.01 -27.34 9.79
N LYS A 204 -29.49 -26.35 10.55
CA LYS A 204 -29.88 -26.47 11.97
C LYS A 204 -30.78 -27.70 12.22
N PRO A 205 -30.47 -28.56 13.22
CA PRO A 205 -31.24 -29.78 13.46
C PRO A 205 -32.65 -29.47 13.98
N ALA A 206 -33.64 -30.16 13.40
CA ALA A 206 -35.02 -30.20 13.88
C ALA A 206 -35.44 -31.66 14.07
N THR A 207 -35.80 -32.04 15.29
CA THR A 207 -36.17 -33.42 15.64
C THR A 207 -37.54 -33.79 15.07
N THR A 208 -37.63 -34.87 14.31
CA THR A 208 -38.89 -35.55 14.00
C THR A 208 -38.66 -37.06 13.94
N THR A 209 -39.48 -37.82 14.66
CA THR A 209 -39.37 -39.28 14.78
C THR A 209 -40.13 -39.96 13.65
N GLU A 210 -39.44 -40.73 12.81
CA GLU A 210 -40.07 -41.55 11.77
C GLU A 210 -40.40 -42.96 12.29
N LYS A 211 -41.53 -43.54 11.84
CA LYS A 211 -42.05 -44.83 12.29
C LYS A 211 -41.91 -45.88 11.19
N ILE A 212 -41.33 -47.03 11.53
CA ILE A 212 -41.29 -48.20 10.65
C ILE A 212 -42.68 -48.88 10.62
N PRO A 213 -43.30 -49.12 9.45
CA PRO A 213 -44.53 -49.92 9.33
C PRO A 213 -44.20 -51.41 9.17
N THR A 214 -44.89 -52.27 9.93
CA THR A 214 -44.81 -53.74 9.82
C THR A 214 -45.89 -54.28 8.89
N THR A 215 -45.58 -55.31 8.10
CA THR A 215 -46.55 -56.22 7.46
C THR A 215 -45.99 -57.65 7.49
N THR A 216 -46.86 -58.66 7.47
CA THR A 216 -46.62 -59.93 8.20
C THR A 216 -46.93 -61.18 7.35
N ALA A 217 -46.19 -62.28 7.60
CA ALA A 217 -46.48 -63.69 7.22
C ALA A 217 -46.45 -64.05 5.71
N GLU A 218 -46.22 -65.30 5.26
CA GLU A 218 -45.47 -66.53 5.69
C GLU A 218 -45.77 -67.64 4.63
N PRO A 219 -45.27 -68.92 4.67
CA PRO A 219 -44.15 -69.54 5.40
C PRO A 219 -43.16 -70.26 4.40
N PRO A 220 -42.63 -71.52 4.53
CA PRO A 220 -41.17 -71.73 4.42
C PRO A 220 -40.73 -72.91 3.49
N LEU A 221 -39.46 -73.35 3.65
CA LEU A 221 -38.78 -74.49 2.99
C LEU A 221 -38.33 -74.19 1.54
N GLU A 222 -37.30 -74.84 0.96
CA GLU A 222 -36.49 -75.98 1.42
C GLU A 222 -35.01 -75.82 0.97
N LEU A 223 -34.07 -76.53 1.59
CA LEU A 223 -32.67 -76.61 1.15
C LEU A 223 -32.37 -78.05 0.68
N ASN A 224 -32.09 -78.26 -0.61
CA ASN A 224 -31.77 -79.58 -1.16
C ASN A 224 -30.81 -79.52 -2.36
N ASP A 225 -29.93 -80.50 -2.46
CA ASP A 225 -28.99 -80.75 -3.58
C ASP A 225 -29.71 -81.29 -4.83
N VAL A 226 -29.35 -80.81 -6.04
CA VAL A 226 -29.22 -81.69 -7.24
C VAL A 226 -28.12 -81.22 -8.21
N ASN A 227 -27.05 -82.01 -8.21
CA ASN A 227 -26.02 -82.34 -9.21
C ASN A 227 -26.28 -82.09 -10.74
N GLY A 228 -25.20 -81.70 -11.47
CA GLY A 228 -25.03 -81.82 -12.94
C GLY A 228 -25.38 -80.56 -13.79
N ALA A 229 -24.78 -80.28 -14.96
CA ALA A 229 -23.63 -80.82 -15.72
C ALA A 229 -23.27 -79.75 -16.84
N GLN A 230 -22.49 -79.92 -17.93
CA GLN A 230 -21.77 -81.03 -18.59
C GLN A 230 -20.68 -80.47 -19.57
N HIS A 231 -19.37 -80.62 -19.30
CA HIS A 231 -18.25 -80.36 -20.24
C HIS A 231 -16.99 -81.13 -19.79
N GLN A 232 -16.10 -81.66 -20.65
CA GLN A 232 -16.15 -81.89 -22.10
C GLN A 232 -15.27 -83.14 -22.45
N VAL A 233 -15.45 -83.74 -23.63
CA VAL A 233 -14.87 -85.03 -24.04
C VAL A 233 -13.43 -84.93 -24.58
N SER A 234 -12.53 -85.84 -24.17
CA SER A 234 -11.48 -86.43 -25.03
C SER A 234 -10.89 -87.72 -24.43
N SER A 235 -10.32 -88.58 -25.28
CA SER A 235 -9.89 -89.97 -24.99
C SER A 235 -9.10 -90.54 -26.19
N PRO A 236 -8.33 -91.64 -26.08
CA PRO A 236 -7.51 -92.10 -24.94
C PRO A 236 -6.11 -92.66 -25.36
N ALA A 237 -5.37 -93.16 -24.34
CA ALA A 237 -4.64 -94.45 -24.33
C ALA A 237 -3.15 -94.58 -24.71
N PHE A 238 -2.58 -95.62 -24.05
CA PHE A 238 -1.39 -96.44 -24.31
C PHE A 238 -0.01 -96.06 -23.73
N ALA A 239 0.67 -97.13 -23.30
CA ALA A 239 2.01 -97.26 -22.70
C ALA A 239 2.21 -96.61 -21.31
#